data_AF-A0A7I7JW62-F1
#
_entry.id   AF-A0A7I7JW62-F1
#
_cell.length_a   1.000
_cell.length_b   1.000
_cell.length_c   1.000
_cell.angle_alpha   90.00
_cell.angle_beta   90.00
_cell.angle_gamma   90.00
#
_symmetry.space_group_name_H-M   'P 1'
#
loop_
_entity.id
_entity.type
_entity.pdbx_description
1 polymer ?
#
loop_
_entity_poly.entity_id
_entity_poly.type
_entity_poly.pdbx_seq_one_letter_code
_entity_poly.pdbx_strand_id
1 'polypeptide(L)' 'MGQAQVDAGARPGTTTEESAELKKLRRENAELKRANAILKTASAFFAAELDRPHH' A
#
# COMPACT_ATOMS: atom_id res chain seq x y z
N MET A 1 19.80 -23.78 -7.81
CA MET A 1 21.05 -23.10 -8.22
C MET A 1 20.83 -21.68 -8.74
N GLY A 2 19.75 -21.38 -9.49
CA GLY A 2 19.53 -20.04 -10.06
C GLY A 2 19.30 -18.94 -9.01
N GLN A 3 18.36 -19.14 -8.09
CA GLN A 3 18.03 -18.13 -7.07
C GLN A 3 19.22 -17.81 -6.15
N ALA A 4 19.97 -18.83 -5.70
CA ALA A 4 21.16 -18.61 -4.89
C ALA A 4 22.25 -17.77 -5.59
N GLN A 5 22.36 -17.83 -6.93
CA GLN A 5 23.27 -16.95 -7.69
C GLN A 5 22.74 -15.52 -7.77
N VAL A 6 21.42 -15.34 -7.81
CA VAL A 6 20.79 -14.02 -7.74
C VAL A 6 20.95 -13.42 -6.35
N ASP A 7 20.67 -14.21 -5.31
CA ASP A 7 20.84 -13.81 -3.91
C ASP A 7 22.32 -13.48 -3.58
N ALA A 8 23.28 -14.18 -4.22
CA ALA A 8 24.71 -13.89 -4.10
C ALA A 8 25.21 -12.77 -5.03
N GLY A 9 24.35 -12.13 -5.83
CA GLY A 9 24.74 -11.08 -6.79
C GLY A 9 25.53 -11.55 -8.01
N ALA A 10 25.71 -12.87 -8.17
CA ALA A 10 26.41 -13.47 -9.32
C ALA A 10 25.54 -13.50 -10.59
N ARG A 11 24.23 -13.23 -10.49
CA ARG A 11 23.30 -13.08 -11.60
C ARG A 11 22.34 -11.92 -11.37
N PRO A 12 21.94 -11.19 -12.42
CA PRO A 12 20.89 -10.20 -12.31
C PRO A 12 19.55 -10.87 -11.96
N GLY A 13 18.78 -10.21 -11.10
CA GLY A 13 17.45 -10.66 -10.67
C GLY A 13 17.07 -10.00 -9.34
N THR A 14 15.81 -10.15 -8.94
CA THR A 14 15.36 -9.73 -7.60
C THR A 14 15.73 -10.80 -6.60
N THR A 15 16.43 -10.40 -5.55
CA THR A 15 16.77 -11.29 -4.45
C THR A 15 15.52 -11.76 -3.72
N THR A 16 15.68 -12.83 -2.96
CA THR A 16 14.61 -13.37 -2.11
C THR A 16 14.20 -12.34 -1.05
N GLU A 17 15.17 -11.59 -0.51
CA GLU A 17 14.96 -10.55 0.49
C GLU A 17 14.14 -9.37 -0.07
N GLU A 18 14.57 -8.81 -1.21
CA GLU A 18 13.82 -7.73 -1.89
C GLU A 18 12.41 -8.18 -2.26
N SER A 19 12.25 -9.43 -2.71
CA SER A 19 10.93 -9.99 -3.02
C SER A 19 10.03 -10.11 -1.79
N ALA A 20 10.60 -10.44 -0.63
CA ALA A 20 9.86 -10.53 0.64
C ALA A 20 9.45 -9.13 1.13
N GLU A 21 10.36 -8.17 1.05
CA GLU A 21 10.09 -6.77 1.39
C GLU A 21 9.01 -6.16 0.49
N LEU A 22 9.10 -6.35 -0.83
CA LEU A 22 8.09 -5.89 -1.77
C LEU A 22 6.70 -6.48 -1.45
N LYS A 23 6.62 -7.76 -1.06
CA LYS A 23 5.34 -8.37 -0.64
C LYS A 23 4.80 -7.74 0.63
N LYS A 24 5.66 -7.46 1.62
CA LYS A 24 5.28 -6.77 2.86
C LYS A 24 4.75 -5.37 2.57
N LEU A 25 5.52 -4.58 1.81
CA LEU A 25 5.15 -3.22 1.43
C LEU A 25 3.85 -3.18 0.62
N ARG A 26 3.62 -4.13 -0.29
CA ARG A 26 2.36 -4.21 -1.04
C ARG A 26 1.15 -4.47 -0.14
N ARG A 27 1.29 -5.28 0.90
CA ARG A 27 0.21 -5.53 1.88
C ARG A 27 -0.08 -4.27 2.68
N GLU A 28 0.95 -3.65 3.23
CA GLU A 28 0.82 -2.41 4.01
C GLU A 28 0.21 -1.28 3.16
N ASN A 29 0.66 -1.13 1.91
CA ASN A 29 0.09 -0.13 1.00
C ASN A 29 -1.40 -0.39 0.69
N ALA A 30 -1.81 -1.64 0.57
CA ALA A 30 -3.21 -2.00 0.34
C ALA A 30 -4.07 -1.67 1.57
N GLU A 31 -3.58 -1.94 2.77
CA GLU A 31 -4.24 -1.59 4.03
C GLU A 31 -4.36 -0.06 4.20
N LEU A 32 -3.27 0.67 3.96
CA LEU A 32 -3.25 2.13 4.00
C LEU A 32 -4.23 2.74 2.99
N LYS A 33 -4.33 2.18 1.77
CA LYS A 33 -5.30 2.63 0.77
C LYS A 33 -6.75 2.40 1.22
N ARG A 34 -7.04 1.27 1.85
CA ARG A 34 -8.38 1.00 2.41
C ARG A 34 -8.72 1.99 3.53
N ALA A 35 -7.81 2.21 4.47
CA ALA A 35 -7.99 3.18 5.55
C ALA A 35 -8.20 4.60 4.99
N ASN A 36 -7.39 5.01 4.02
CA ASN A 36 -7.50 6.32 3.39
C ASN A 36 -8.84 6.49 2.65
N ALA A 37 -9.36 5.45 2.00
CA ALA A 37 -10.66 5.48 1.34
C ALA A 37 -11.79 5.68 2.36
N ILE A 38 -11.76 4.98 3.50
CA ILE A 38 -12.74 5.15 4.57
C ILE A 38 -12.71 6.59 5.11
N LEU A 39 -11.51 7.11 5.39
CA LEU A 39 -11.35 8.48 5.88
C LEU A 39 -11.87 9.51 4.89
N LYS A 40 -11.53 9.37 3.61
CA LYS A 40 -12.04 10.27 2.56
C LYS A 40 -13.55 10.25 2.46
N THR A 41 -14.18 9.07 2.51
CA THR A 41 -15.63 8.94 2.49
C THR A 41 -16.27 9.59 3.71
N ALA A 42 -15.71 9.38 4.91
CA ALA A 42 -16.19 10.02 6.13
C ALA A 42 -16.04 11.56 6.06
N SER A 43 -14.90 12.06 5.61
CA SER A 43 -14.69 13.50 5.40
C SER A 43 -15.67 14.10 4.40
N ALA A 44 -15.96 13.40 3.30
CA ALA A 44 -16.93 13.85 2.31
C ALA A 44 -18.36 13.89 2.88
N PHE A 45 -18.73 12.89 3.68
CA PHE A 45 -20.03 12.85 4.36
C PHE A 45 -20.21 14.07 5.29
N PHE A 46 -19.26 14.31 6.18
CA PHE A 46 -19.33 15.44 7.11
C PHE A 46 -19.27 16.81 6.40
N ALA A 47 -18.47 16.93 5.34
CA ALA A 47 -18.44 18.16 4.55
C ALA A 47 -19.80 18.46 3.90
N ALA A 48 -20.51 17.42 3.41
CA ALA A 48 -21.84 17.57 2.84
C ALA A 48 -22.91 17.93 3.90
N GLU A 49 -22.76 17.46 5.14
CA GLU A 49 -23.63 17.89 6.25
C GLU A 49 -23.42 19.36 6.62
N LEU A 50 -22.18 19.85 6.60
CA LEU A 50 -21.83 21.22 6.96
C LEU A 50 -22.33 22.26 5.94
N ASP A 51 -22.41 21.89 4.67
CA ASP A 51 -22.85 22.78 3.58
C ASP A 51 -24.38 22.93 3.49
N ARG A 52 -25.14 22.17 4.31
CA ARG A 52 -26.60 22.27 4.31
C ARG A 52 -27.04 23.47 5.14
N PRO A 53 -27.71 24.49 4.55
CA PRO A 53 -28.19 25.63 5.31
C PRO A 53 -29.19 25.16 6.38
N HIS A 54 -28.88 25.45 7.64
CA HIS A 54 -29.85 25.36 8.73
C HIS A 54 -30.88 26.47 8.51
N HIS A 55 -32.08 26.09 8.10
CA HIS A 55 -33.22 26.99 8.00
C HIS A 55 -34.07 26.90 9.26
#